data_AF-A0A2B8A180-F1
#
_entry.id   AF-A0A2B8A180-F1
#
_cell.length_a   1.000
_cell.length_b   1.000
_cell.length_c   1.000
_cell.angle_alpha   90.00
_cell.angle_beta   90.00
_cell.angle_gamma   90.00
#
_symmetry.space_group_name_H-M   'P 1'
#
loop_
_entity.id
_entity.type
_entity.pdbx_description
1 polymer ?
#
loop_
_entity_poly.entity_id
_entity_poly.type
_entity_poly.pdbx_seq_one_letter_code
_entity_poly.pdbx_strand_id
1 'polypeptide(L)'
;MKFLLNKKIFFIAALLVAALMSYSFFPSEKADFSADVKPILNSKCISCHGGVKAKGGFSLLFQEEAMGKTESGKPAIIPGDPDGSEFIRRLTAKDPEERMPYKHEPLSKEEISILKRWIKQGAKWGEHWAYVPVKEEKPPAIANKWALNDIDKFIYEKLEKENLKPSAEADKPALLRRLSLDLIGMYPSDNLAKAYLNSKDEKAYEALADSLLSSKHFGERWAALWMDLSRYADTKGYESDGSRESWRYRDWLIDSFNEDKPYDQFLTEQIAGDLLPNATDAQYIATAFSRNSMTNDEGGTENEEFRTAAVLDRVNTVWESLMGTTFACVQCHS
;
A
#
# COMPACT_ATOMS: atom_id res chain seq x y z
N MET A 1 53.27 52.82 -16.74
CA MET A 1 51.82 53.14 -16.60
C MET A 1 51.17 51.96 -15.88
N LYS A 2 50.81 52.12 -14.61
CA LYS A 2 50.35 51.05 -13.70
C LYS A 2 48.88 50.72 -13.97
N PHE A 3 48.59 49.55 -14.55
CA PHE A 3 47.24 48.97 -14.52
C PHE A 3 47.01 48.35 -13.14
N LEU A 4 46.55 49.15 -12.18
CA LEU A 4 46.03 48.67 -10.91
C LEU A 4 44.67 48.00 -11.19
N LEU A 5 44.68 46.70 -11.49
CA LEU A 5 43.46 45.90 -11.46
C LEU A 5 42.89 45.93 -10.03
N ASN A 6 41.75 46.59 -9.92
CA ASN A 6 41.09 46.92 -8.67
C ASN A 6 40.63 45.61 -8.00
N LYS A 7 41.23 45.23 -6.87
CA LYS A 7 40.93 43.98 -6.12
C LYS A 7 39.43 43.76 -5.87
N LYS A 8 38.64 44.84 -5.81
CA LYS A 8 37.18 44.80 -5.71
C LYS A 8 36.49 44.16 -6.92
N ILE A 9 36.98 44.40 -8.14
CA ILE A 9 36.40 43.84 -9.38
C ILE A 9 36.63 42.33 -9.44
N PHE A 10 37.81 41.87 -9.01
CA PHE A 10 38.12 40.44 -8.95
C PHE A 10 37.27 39.71 -7.90
N PHE A 11 37.03 40.34 -6.75
CA PHE A 11 36.16 39.81 -5.70
C PHE A 11 34.69 39.71 -6.12
N ILE A 12 34.18 40.74 -6.82
CA ILE A 12 32.81 40.74 -7.34
C ILE A 12 32.64 39.69 -8.44
N ALA A 13 33.62 39.54 -9.33
CA ALA A 13 33.60 38.50 -10.35
C ALA A 13 33.65 37.09 -9.74
N ALA A 14 34.47 36.88 -8.70
CA ALA A 14 34.53 35.60 -7.99
C ALA A 14 33.22 35.26 -7.26
N LEU A 15 32.56 36.24 -6.64
CA LEU A 15 31.24 36.07 -6.00
C LEU A 15 30.13 35.76 -7.02
N LEU A 16 30.15 36.40 -8.20
CA LEU A 16 29.22 36.11 -9.29
C LEU A 16 29.42 34.71 -9.87
N VAL A 17 30.67 34.28 -10.05
CA VAL A 17 30.99 32.92 -10.51
C VAL A 17 30.61 31.88 -9.46
N ALA A 18 30.84 32.15 -8.17
CA ALA A 18 30.40 31.28 -7.08
C ALA A 18 28.87 31.18 -7.03
N ALA A 19 28.14 32.30 -7.17
CA ALA A 19 26.68 32.31 -7.22
C ALA A 19 26.12 31.56 -8.46
N LEU A 20 26.79 31.69 -9.61
CA LEU A 20 26.45 30.94 -10.84
C LEU A 20 26.76 29.44 -10.73
N MET A 21 27.83 29.05 -10.02
CA MET A 21 28.13 27.64 -9.73
C MET A 21 27.14 27.05 -8.71
N SER A 22 26.70 27.83 -7.72
CA SER A 22 25.68 27.40 -6.73
C SER A 22 24.31 27.17 -7.36
N TYR A 23 23.96 27.90 -8.44
CA TYR A 23 22.72 27.68 -9.19
C TYR A 23 22.74 26.40 -10.04
N SER A 24 23.91 25.82 -10.31
CA SER A 24 24.06 24.64 -11.17
C SER A 24 23.97 23.30 -10.41
N PHE A 25 23.80 23.34 -9.09
CA PHE A 25 23.76 22.16 -8.21
C PHE A 25 22.42 22.00 -7.49
N PHE A 26 21.31 22.49 -8.05
CA PHE A 26 20.01 21.90 -7.69
C PHE A 26 19.98 20.51 -8.32
N PRO A 27 19.94 19.42 -7.53
CA PRO A 27 19.67 18.11 -8.09
C PRO A 27 18.35 18.25 -8.85
N SER A 28 18.37 17.95 -10.15
CA SER A 28 17.13 17.73 -10.88
C SER A 28 16.41 16.62 -10.13
N GLU A 29 15.41 16.98 -9.34
CA GLU A 29 14.58 16.05 -8.58
C GLU A 29 14.11 14.98 -9.58
N LYS A 30 14.57 13.74 -9.35
CA LYS A 30 14.24 12.60 -10.21
C LYS A 30 12.72 12.46 -10.20
N ALA A 31 12.11 12.37 -11.37
CA ALA A 31 10.69 12.07 -11.44
C ALA A 31 10.49 10.64 -10.95
N ASP A 32 9.71 10.47 -9.88
CA ASP A 32 9.33 9.15 -9.41
C ASP A 32 8.15 8.66 -10.25
N PHE A 33 8.32 7.53 -10.95
CA PHE A 33 7.26 7.03 -11.80
C PHE A 33 6.01 6.67 -10.98
N SER A 34 6.17 6.06 -9.82
CA SER A 34 5.05 5.56 -9.01
C SER A 34 4.36 6.68 -8.24
N ALA A 35 5.11 7.64 -7.72
CA ALA A 35 4.55 8.75 -6.94
C ALA A 35 4.08 9.93 -7.82
N ASP A 36 4.79 10.26 -8.90
CA ASP A 36 4.51 11.46 -9.70
C ASP A 36 3.82 11.15 -11.03
N VAL A 37 4.31 10.17 -11.80
CA VAL A 37 3.89 9.95 -13.20
C VAL A 37 2.63 9.10 -13.30
N LYS A 38 2.62 7.94 -12.65
CA LYS A 38 1.56 6.93 -12.72
C LYS A 38 0.18 7.48 -12.30
N PRO A 39 0.05 8.32 -11.25
CA PRO A 39 -1.24 8.94 -10.91
C PRO A 39 -1.79 9.82 -12.04
N ILE A 40 -0.92 10.55 -12.74
CA ILE A 40 -1.31 11.39 -13.89
C ILE A 40 -1.78 10.49 -15.04
N LEU A 41 -1.02 9.46 -15.40
CA LEU A 41 -1.37 8.55 -16.48
C LEU A 41 -2.71 7.83 -16.21
N ASN A 42 -2.89 7.32 -14.99
CA ASN A 42 -4.11 6.62 -14.58
C ASN A 42 -5.34 7.54 -14.62
N SER A 43 -5.20 8.78 -14.15
CA SER A 43 -6.34 9.71 -14.06
C SER A 43 -6.67 10.39 -15.39
N LYS A 44 -5.68 10.67 -16.24
CA LYS A 44 -5.86 11.49 -17.46
C LYS A 44 -5.75 10.71 -18.78
N CYS A 45 -5.17 9.52 -18.79
CA CYS A 45 -4.79 8.85 -20.04
C CYS A 45 -5.39 7.44 -20.21
N ILE A 46 -5.34 6.60 -19.18
CA ILE A 46 -5.68 5.16 -19.27
C ILE A 46 -7.10 4.89 -19.76
N SER A 47 -8.06 5.77 -19.46
CA SER A 47 -9.46 5.61 -19.89
C SER A 47 -9.65 5.54 -21.41
N CYS A 48 -8.72 6.11 -22.19
CA CYS A 48 -8.70 6.13 -23.66
C CYS A 48 -7.50 5.39 -24.26
N HIS A 49 -6.40 5.30 -23.51
CA HIS A 49 -5.12 4.70 -23.93
C HIS A 49 -4.73 3.52 -23.03
N GLY A 50 -5.70 2.69 -22.64
CA GLY A 50 -5.46 1.51 -21.82
C GLY A 50 -6.20 0.28 -22.37
N GLY A 51 -5.54 -0.88 -22.28
CA GLY A 51 -6.08 -2.17 -22.70
C GLY A 51 -6.64 -2.13 -24.12
N VAL A 52 -7.86 -2.64 -24.29
CA VAL A 52 -8.52 -2.77 -25.60
C VAL A 52 -8.83 -1.45 -26.32
N LYS A 53 -8.82 -0.31 -25.63
CA LYS A 53 -9.16 0.98 -26.27
C LYS A 53 -8.02 1.57 -27.07
N ALA A 54 -6.79 1.46 -26.55
CA ALA A 54 -5.51 1.90 -27.12
C ALA A 54 -5.61 2.90 -28.30
N LYS A 55 -6.26 4.06 -28.11
CA LYS A 55 -6.62 4.93 -29.23
C LYS A 55 -5.37 5.39 -30.00
N GLY A 56 -5.43 5.33 -31.33
CA GLY A 56 -4.28 5.65 -32.18
C GLY A 56 -3.17 4.60 -32.14
N GLY A 57 -3.50 3.36 -31.74
CA GLY A 57 -2.54 2.29 -31.50
C GLY A 57 -1.56 2.61 -30.36
N PHE A 58 -1.97 3.45 -29.40
CA PHE A 58 -1.14 3.87 -28.27
C PHE A 58 -1.78 3.44 -26.95
N SER A 59 -1.07 2.58 -26.21
CA SER A 59 -1.44 2.10 -24.89
C SER A 59 -0.38 2.48 -23.86
N LEU A 60 -0.84 2.94 -22.70
CA LEU A 60 -0.05 3.30 -21.52
C LEU A 60 -0.23 2.26 -20.41
N LEU A 61 -0.77 1.09 -20.72
CA LEU A 61 -0.99 0.04 -19.72
C LEU A 61 0.32 -0.68 -19.38
N PHE A 62 1.11 -1.00 -20.41
CA PHE A 62 2.40 -1.68 -20.29
C PHE A 62 3.52 -0.83 -20.91
N GLN A 63 4.73 -0.95 -20.35
CA GLN A 63 5.89 -0.17 -20.79
C GLN A 63 6.22 -0.42 -22.27
N GLU A 64 6.19 -1.69 -22.67
CA GLU A 64 6.53 -2.15 -24.01
C GLU A 64 5.58 -1.55 -25.05
N GLU A 65 4.29 -1.47 -24.73
CA GLU A 65 3.26 -0.87 -25.60
C GLU A 65 3.40 0.65 -25.68
N ALA A 66 3.68 1.30 -24.55
CA ALA A 66 3.84 2.76 -24.48
C ALA A 66 5.06 3.26 -25.28
N MET A 67 6.11 2.43 -25.35
CA MET A 67 7.32 2.69 -26.14
C MET A 67 7.24 2.11 -27.56
N GLY A 68 6.17 1.38 -27.87
CA GLY A 68 5.92 0.76 -29.16
C GLY A 68 5.53 1.75 -30.24
N LYS A 69 5.41 1.26 -31.47
CA LYS A 69 4.91 2.06 -32.60
C LYS A 69 3.40 2.26 -32.47
N THR A 70 2.97 3.49 -32.69
CA THR A 70 1.56 3.86 -32.82
C THR A 70 1.05 3.60 -34.25
N GLU A 71 -0.24 3.85 -34.52
CA GLU A 71 -0.81 3.79 -35.87
C GLU A 71 -0.07 4.69 -36.88
N SER A 72 0.60 5.75 -36.42
CA SER A 72 1.43 6.63 -37.26
C SER A 72 2.76 5.98 -37.71
N GLY A 73 3.08 4.79 -37.22
CA GLY A 73 4.33 4.08 -37.48
C GLY A 73 5.53 4.56 -36.64
N LYS A 74 5.32 5.57 -35.77
CA LYS A 74 6.33 6.14 -34.86
C LYS A 74 5.96 5.91 -33.39
N PRO A 75 6.95 5.80 -32.48
CA PRO A 75 6.68 5.75 -31.06
C PRO A 75 6.15 7.09 -30.54
N ALA A 76 5.21 7.03 -29.60
CA ALA A 76 4.66 8.23 -28.96
C ALA A 76 5.64 8.81 -27.92
N ILE A 77 6.34 7.94 -27.19
CA ILE A 77 7.33 8.30 -26.17
C ILE A 77 8.71 7.89 -26.68
N ILE A 78 9.62 8.86 -26.77
CA ILE A 78 11.02 8.65 -27.11
C ILE A 78 11.85 8.90 -25.84
N PRO A 79 12.37 7.86 -25.18
CA PRO A 79 13.19 8.00 -23.98
C PRO A 79 14.36 8.98 -24.19
N GLY A 80 14.47 9.97 -23.31
CA GLY A 80 15.51 11.00 -23.36
C GLY A 80 15.16 12.23 -24.22
N ASP A 81 14.13 12.16 -25.07
CA ASP A 81 13.76 13.23 -26.00
C ASP A 81 12.29 13.65 -25.83
N PRO A 82 11.98 14.52 -24.85
CA PRO A 82 10.62 15.01 -24.64
C PRO A 82 10.11 15.89 -25.77
N ASP A 83 10.99 16.61 -26.49
CA ASP A 83 10.57 17.53 -27.55
C ASP A 83 10.29 16.78 -28.86
N GLY A 84 11.00 15.68 -29.13
CA GLY A 84 10.71 14.75 -30.22
C GLY A 84 9.57 13.76 -29.92
N SER A 85 9.14 13.63 -28.67
CA SER A 85 8.05 12.75 -28.26
C SER A 85 6.68 13.32 -28.64
N GLU A 86 5.98 12.65 -29.54
CA GLU A 86 4.61 13.00 -29.94
C GLU A 86 3.66 13.09 -28.74
N PHE A 87 3.88 12.26 -27.72
CA PHE A 87 3.17 12.30 -26.45
C PHE A 87 3.15 13.72 -25.84
N ILE A 88 4.32 14.37 -25.72
CA ILE A 88 4.42 15.72 -25.16
C ILE A 88 3.86 16.78 -26.12
N ARG A 89 4.05 16.61 -27.43
CA ARG A 89 3.47 17.50 -28.44
C ARG A 89 1.95 17.55 -28.32
N ARG A 90 1.30 16.39 -28.17
CA ARG A 90 -0.16 16.27 -28.01
C ARG A 90 -0.67 16.91 -26.72
N LEU A 91 0.08 16.83 -25.62
CA LEU A 91 -0.30 17.49 -24.37
C LEU A 91 -0.19 19.02 -24.42
N THR A 92 0.65 19.55 -25.31
CA THR A 92 0.95 20.99 -25.42
C THR A 92 0.39 21.65 -26.68
N ALA A 93 -0.34 20.89 -27.50
CA ALA A 93 -0.96 21.38 -28.72
C ALA A 93 -1.98 22.48 -28.42
N LYS A 94 -1.96 23.55 -29.24
CA LYS A 94 -2.90 24.67 -29.11
C LYS A 94 -4.27 24.36 -29.72
N ASP A 95 -4.29 23.50 -30.74
CA ASP A 95 -5.52 23.06 -31.40
C ASP A 95 -6.23 22.03 -30.51
N PRO A 96 -7.48 22.29 -30.06
CA PRO A 96 -8.27 21.34 -29.30
C PRO A 96 -8.52 20.00 -30.00
N GLU A 97 -8.50 19.96 -31.34
CA GLU A 97 -8.68 18.71 -32.10
C GLU A 97 -7.41 17.84 -32.13
N GLU A 98 -6.24 18.44 -31.90
CA GLU A 98 -4.99 17.70 -31.74
C GLU A 98 -4.61 17.44 -30.29
N ARG A 99 -5.10 18.27 -29.36
CA ARG A 99 -4.70 18.26 -27.95
C ARG A 99 -5.27 17.07 -27.20
N MET A 100 -4.41 16.44 -26.40
CA MET A 100 -4.80 15.43 -25.43
C MET A 100 -4.84 16.01 -24.01
N PRO A 101 -5.80 15.57 -23.16
CA PRO A 101 -6.84 14.59 -23.47
C PRO A 101 -7.99 15.21 -24.31
N TYR A 102 -8.43 14.51 -25.36
CA TYR A 102 -9.41 15.02 -26.34
C TYR A 102 -10.78 15.24 -25.70
N LYS A 103 -11.37 16.43 -25.90
CA LYS A 103 -12.65 16.85 -25.30
C LYS A 103 -12.69 16.78 -23.77
N HIS A 104 -11.53 16.93 -23.13
CA HIS A 104 -11.40 17.00 -21.68
C HIS A 104 -10.47 18.16 -21.28
N GLU A 105 -10.47 18.46 -19.98
CA GLU A 105 -9.62 19.49 -19.40
C GLU A 105 -8.13 19.22 -19.69
N PRO A 106 -7.37 20.26 -20.06
CA PRO A 106 -5.93 20.15 -20.23
C PRO A 106 -5.24 19.77 -18.92
N LEU A 107 -4.08 19.13 -19.03
CA LEU A 107 -3.20 18.94 -17.88
C LEU A 107 -2.66 20.30 -17.40
N SER A 108 -2.37 20.37 -16.10
CA SER A 108 -1.68 21.53 -15.52
C SER A 108 -0.25 21.65 -16.05
N LYS A 109 0.35 22.82 -15.89
CA LYS A 109 1.74 23.04 -16.30
C LYS A 109 2.70 22.15 -15.50
N GLU A 110 2.35 21.92 -14.24
CA GLU A 110 3.08 21.09 -13.29
C GLU A 110 3.04 19.62 -13.72
N GLU A 111 1.86 19.09 -14.06
CA GLU A 111 1.69 17.72 -14.57
C GLU A 111 2.49 17.51 -15.87
N ILE A 112 2.40 18.45 -16.83
CA ILE A 112 3.19 18.39 -18.07
C ILE A 112 4.69 18.46 -17.77
N SER A 113 5.11 19.27 -16.79
CA SER A 113 6.52 19.37 -16.39
C SER A 113 7.06 18.06 -15.83
N ILE A 114 6.27 17.38 -14.99
CA ILE A 114 6.59 16.04 -14.46
C ILE A 114 6.79 15.04 -15.60
N LEU A 115 5.82 14.97 -16.53
CA LEU A 115 5.89 14.04 -17.67
C LEU A 115 7.09 14.33 -18.60
N LYS A 116 7.36 15.61 -18.89
CA LYS A 116 8.55 16.02 -19.66
C LYS A 116 9.84 15.60 -18.96
N ARG A 117 9.93 15.81 -17.64
CA ARG A 117 11.10 15.46 -16.85
C ARG A 117 11.33 13.96 -16.83
N TRP A 118 10.27 13.18 -16.62
CA TRP A 118 10.30 11.73 -16.68
C TRP A 118 10.82 11.22 -18.03
N ILE A 119 10.30 11.73 -19.14
CA ILE A 119 10.78 11.34 -20.48
C ILE A 119 12.23 11.74 -20.68
N LYS A 120 12.62 12.96 -20.30
CA LYS A 120 14.01 13.44 -20.38
C LYS A 120 14.97 12.56 -19.57
N GLN A 121 14.51 11.98 -18.47
CA GLN A 121 15.28 11.06 -17.63
C GLN A 121 15.26 9.60 -18.13
N GLY A 122 14.78 9.38 -19.36
CA GLY A 122 14.76 8.08 -20.03
C GLY A 122 13.44 7.32 -19.90
N ALA A 123 12.35 7.99 -19.48
CA ALA A 123 11.02 7.40 -19.37
C ALA A 123 11.00 6.06 -18.60
N LYS A 124 11.79 5.96 -17.52
CA LYS A 124 11.90 4.72 -16.76
C LYS A 124 10.60 4.43 -16.03
N TRP A 125 10.05 3.24 -16.24
CA TRP A 125 8.89 2.77 -15.48
C TRP A 125 9.35 2.28 -14.12
N GLY A 126 8.48 2.45 -13.14
CA GLY A 126 8.68 1.97 -11.78
C GLY A 126 7.83 0.73 -11.53
N GLU A 127 8.31 -0.11 -10.62
CA GLU A 127 7.49 -1.14 -10.01
C GLU A 127 6.49 -0.52 -9.04
N HIS A 128 5.36 -1.19 -8.81
CA HIS A 128 4.42 -0.76 -7.79
C HIS A 128 5.10 -0.80 -6.42
N TRP A 129 4.92 0.23 -5.60
CA TRP A 129 5.64 0.40 -4.32
C TRP A 129 5.55 -0.83 -3.40
N ALA A 130 4.42 -1.53 -3.42
CA ALA A 130 4.17 -2.74 -2.62
C ALA A 130 5.04 -3.96 -3.02
N TYR A 131 5.64 -3.97 -4.21
CA TYR A 131 6.48 -5.08 -4.69
C TYR A 131 7.98 -4.75 -4.70
N VAL A 132 8.34 -3.55 -4.26
CA VAL A 132 9.75 -3.16 -4.10
C VAL A 132 10.22 -3.57 -2.71
N PRO A 133 11.40 -4.20 -2.56
CA PRO A 133 11.94 -4.53 -1.25
C PRO A 133 12.04 -3.29 -0.34
N VAL A 134 11.59 -3.43 0.91
CA VAL A 134 11.69 -2.38 1.92
C VAL A 134 13.16 -2.07 2.17
N LYS A 135 13.50 -0.79 2.16
CA LYS A 135 14.84 -0.30 2.46
C LYS A 135 14.86 0.30 3.86
N GLU A 136 15.98 0.11 4.53
CA GLU A 136 16.22 0.79 5.80
C GLU A 136 16.38 2.28 5.53
N GLU A 137 15.48 3.08 6.10
CA GLU A 137 15.51 4.53 6.01
C GLU A 137 16.03 5.13 7.31
N LYS A 138 16.91 6.12 7.19
CA LYS A 138 17.45 6.82 8.36
C LYS A 138 16.38 7.78 8.90
N PRO A 139 16.01 7.69 10.18
CA PRO A 139 15.05 8.62 10.77
C PRO A 139 15.55 10.07 10.67
N PRO A 140 14.65 11.05 10.49
CA PRO A 140 15.02 12.46 10.49
C PRO A 140 15.76 12.84 11.78
N ALA A 141 16.77 13.70 11.67
CA ALA A 141 17.56 14.17 12.81
C ALA A 141 16.82 15.27 13.60
N ILE A 142 15.60 14.96 14.04
CA ILE A 142 14.73 15.89 14.77
C ILE A 142 14.83 15.60 16.27
N ALA A 143 15.15 16.65 17.04
CA ALA A 143 15.16 16.63 18.49
C ALA A 143 13.88 17.28 19.03
N ASN A 144 12.78 16.53 19.05
CA ASN A 144 11.52 16.97 19.65
C ASN A 144 11.05 15.98 20.73
N LYS A 145 10.64 16.49 21.89
CA LYS A 145 10.19 15.67 23.03
C LYS A 145 8.91 14.87 22.77
N TRP A 146 8.10 15.29 21.80
CA TRP A 146 6.90 14.57 21.37
C TRP A 146 7.25 13.30 20.58
N ALA A 147 8.37 13.29 19.87
CA ALA A 147 8.80 12.13 19.10
C ALA A 147 9.51 11.11 20.00
N LEU A 148 8.79 10.05 20.39
CA LEU A 148 9.27 9.03 21.31
C LEU A 148 10.00 7.89 20.59
N ASN A 149 9.63 7.62 19.35
CA ASN A 149 10.25 6.59 18.51
C ASN A 149 10.65 7.16 17.12
N ASP A 150 11.24 6.30 16.29
CA ASP A 150 11.71 6.70 14.96
C ASP A 150 10.58 7.04 13.97
N ILE A 151 9.42 6.39 14.09
CA ILE A 151 8.23 6.69 13.28
C ILE A 151 7.72 8.10 13.59
N ASP A 152 7.69 8.48 14.87
CA ASP A 152 7.24 9.80 15.29
C ASP A 152 8.10 10.93 14.70
N LYS A 153 9.39 10.68 14.47
CA LYS A 153 10.29 11.65 13.83
C LYS A 153 9.89 11.94 12.39
N PHE A 154 9.51 10.92 11.62
CA PHE A 154 8.98 11.08 10.26
C PHE A 154 7.65 11.84 10.26
N ILE A 155 6.76 11.51 11.19
CA ILE A 155 5.46 12.20 11.33
C ILE A 155 5.69 13.67 11.68
N TYR A 156 6.56 13.94 12.64
CA TYR A 156 6.83 15.29 13.11
C TYR A 156 7.50 16.16 12.02
N GLU A 157 8.44 15.62 11.24
CA GLU A 157 9.02 16.32 10.09
C GLU A 157 7.92 16.81 9.12
N LYS A 158 6.96 15.91 8.82
CA LYS A 158 5.85 16.24 7.95
C LYS A 158 4.92 17.28 8.57
N LEU A 159 4.61 17.18 9.86
CA LEU A 159 3.80 18.17 10.58
C LEU A 159 4.45 19.56 10.50
N GLU A 160 5.75 19.68 10.73
CA GLU A 160 6.46 20.97 10.63
C GLU A 160 6.40 21.54 9.21
N LYS A 161 6.61 20.71 8.20
CA LYS A 161 6.52 21.12 6.79
C LYS A 161 5.13 21.66 6.43
N GLU A 162 4.07 21.05 6.98
CA GLU A 162 2.69 21.46 6.77
C GLU A 162 2.21 22.55 7.75
N ASN A 163 3.09 23.07 8.61
CA ASN A 163 2.77 24.04 9.67
C ASN A 163 1.69 23.55 10.66
N LEU A 164 1.66 22.25 10.92
CA LEU A 164 0.77 21.59 11.87
C LEU A 164 1.51 21.30 13.19
N LYS A 165 0.74 21.14 14.26
CA LYS A 165 1.24 20.76 15.59
C LYS A 165 0.64 19.43 16.02
N PRO A 166 1.38 18.60 16.79
CA PRO A 166 0.80 17.39 17.36
C PRO A 166 -0.40 17.69 18.26
N SER A 167 -1.37 16.79 18.24
CA SER A 167 -2.51 16.83 19.16
C SER A 167 -2.07 16.53 20.60
N ALA A 168 -2.78 17.08 21.58
CA ALA A 168 -2.60 16.72 22.98
C ALA A 168 -2.95 15.23 23.20
N GLU A 169 -2.25 14.61 24.14
CA GLU A 169 -2.54 13.25 24.55
C GLU A 169 -3.97 13.14 25.13
N ALA A 170 -4.62 12.01 24.89
CA ALA A 170 -5.94 11.76 25.42
C ALA A 170 -5.89 11.51 26.94
N ASP A 171 -7.00 11.77 27.63
CA ASP A 171 -7.08 11.51 29.07
C ASP A 171 -7.05 10.00 29.38
N LYS A 172 -6.71 9.65 30.63
CA LYS A 172 -6.62 8.25 31.07
C LYS A 172 -7.90 7.44 30.77
N PRO A 173 -9.12 7.93 31.07
CA PRO A 173 -10.34 7.20 30.74
C PRO A 173 -10.50 6.91 29.23
N ALA A 174 -10.18 7.87 28.36
CA ALA A 174 -10.24 7.66 26.92
C ALA A 174 -9.18 6.65 26.45
N LEU A 175 -7.94 6.74 26.95
CA LEU A 175 -6.87 5.79 26.62
C LEU A 175 -7.23 4.37 27.06
N LEU A 176 -7.73 4.20 28.29
CA LEU A 176 -8.19 2.92 28.81
C LEU A 176 -9.25 2.30 27.90
N ARG A 177 -10.29 3.08 27.56
CA ARG A 177 -11.38 2.61 26.71
C ARG A 177 -10.89 2.23 25.31
N ARG A 178 -10.08 3.08 24.66
CA ARG A 178 -9.58 2.82 23.30
C ARG A 178 -8.74 1.56 23.28
N LEU A 179 -7.74 1.47 24.15
CA LEU A 179 -6.82 0.35 24.18
C LEU A 179 -7.52 -0.98 24.50
N SER A 180 -8.49 -0.98 25.41
CA SER A 180 -9.26 -2.21 25.70
C SER A 180 -10.15 -2.64 24.53
N LEU A 181 -10.86 -1.71 23.87
CA LEU A 181 -11.68 -2.08 22.71
C LEU A 181 -10.84 -2.51 21.52
N ASP A 182 -9.67 -1.90 21.32
CA ASP A 182 -8.77 -2.24 20.22
C ASP A 182 -8.13 -3.62 20.44
N LEU A 183 -7.59 -3.88 21.63
CA LEU A 183 -6.84 -5.11 21.92
C LEU A 183 -7.74 -6.31 22.25
N ILE A 184 -8.80 -6.11 23.04
CA ILE A 184 -9.63 -7.21 23.55
C ILE A 184 -11.12 -7.09 23.16
N GLY A 185 -11.52 -6.06 22.42
CA GLY A 185 -12.90 -5.91 21.92
C GLY A 185 -13.94 -5.54 22.99
N MET A 186 -13.55 -5.38 24.25
CA MET A 186 -14.45 -5.16 25.37
C MET A 186 -13.84 -4.24 26.43
N TYR A 187 -14.65 -3.86 27.43
CA TYR A 187 -14.15 -3.10 28.57
C TYR A 187 -13.21 -3.95 29.44
N PRO A 188 -12.18 -3.35 30.06
CA PRO A 188 -11.28 -4.06 30.95
C PRO A 188 -11.98 -4.42 32.25
N SER A 189 -11.40 -5.36 33.02
CA SER A 189 -11.92 -5.67 34.37
C SER A 189 -11.82 -4.45 35.29
N ASP A 190 -12.74 -4.35 36.26
CA ASP A 190 -12.75 -3.27 37.26
C ASP A 190 -11.41 -3.12 37.98
N ASN A 191 -10.73 -4.22 38.26
CA ASN A 191 -9.44 -4.22 38.94
C ASN A 191 -8.35 -3.59 38.05
N LEU A 192 -8.28 -3.98 36.78
CA LEU A 192 -7.32 -3.43 35.82
C LEU A 192 -7.60 -1.95 35.54
N ALA A 193 -8.88 -1.58 35.37
CA ALA A 193 -9.31 -0.20 35.21
C ALA A 193 -8.89 0.67 36.38
N LYS A 194 -9.19 0.25 37.62
CA LYS A 194 -8.80 0.99 38.84
C LYS A 194 -7.29 1.08 39.00
N ALA A 195 -6.55 0.02 38.67
CA ALA A 195 -5.10 0.03 38.73
C ALA A 195 -4.52 1.11 37.80
N TYR A 196 -4.97 1.16 36.54
CA TYR A 196 -4.48 2.15 35.58
C TYR A 196 -4.91 3.59 35.90
N LEU A 197 -6.20 3.79 36.20
CA LEU A 197 -6.77 5.11 36.44
C LEU A 197 -6.18 5.78 37.69
N ASN A 198 -5.90 5.01 38.74
CA ASN A 198 -5.33 5.53 39.98
C ASN A 198 -3.79 5.51 40.00
N SER A 199 -3.15 4.89 39.01
CA SER A 199 -1.69 4.84 38.96
C SER A 199 -1.10 6.24 38.75
N LYS A 200 0.02 6.49 39.42
CA LYS A 200 0.89 7.67 39.21
C LYS A 200 2.21 7.30 38.53
N ASP A 201 2.37 6.02 38.18
CA ASP A 201 3.53 5.54 37.45
C ASP A 201 3.49 6.09 36.02
N GLU A 202 4.63 6.56 35.54
CA GLU A 202 4.81 7.02 34.17
C GLU A 202 4.65 5.85 33.18
N LYS A 203 4.91 4.60 33.61
CA LYS A 203 4.75 3.37 32.80
C LYS A 203 3.38 2.71 32.91
N ALA A 204 2.39 3.41 33.47
CA ALA A 204 1.07 2.82 33.69
C ALA A 204 0.38 2.41 32.39
N TYR A 205 0.63 3.13 31.30
CA TYR A 205 0.03 2.86 29.99
C TYR A 205 0.59 1.57 29.37
N GLU A 206 1.90 1.40 29.41
CA GLU A 206 2.59 0.20 28.93
C GLU A 206 2.19 -1.02 29.75
N ALA A 207 2.12 -0.90 31.07
CA ALA A 207 1.67 -1.99 31.93
C ALA A 207 0.19 -2.39 31.65
N LEU A 208 -0.66 -1.42 31.30
CA LEU A 208 -2.02 -1.69 30.84
C LEU A 208 -2.00 -2.42 29.49
N ALA A 209 -1.19 -1.97 28.53
CA ALA A 209 -1.05 -2.61 27.22
C ALA A 209 -0.59 -4.08 27.35
N ASP A 210 0.46 -4.34 28.13
CA ASP A 210 0.99 -5.67 28.39
C ASP A 210 -0.07 -6.58 29.03
N SER A 211 -0.84 -6.04 29.99
CA SER A 211 -1.92 -6.78 30.66
C SER A 211 -3.06 -7.15 29.69
N LEU A 212 -3.37 -6.27 28.73
CA LEU A 212 -4.41 -6.51 27.72
C LEU A 212 -3.93 -7.47 26.63
N LEU A 213 -2.68 -7.34 26.17
CA LEU A 213 -2.06 -8.27 25.22
C LEU A 213 -1.95 -9.69 25.79
N SER A 214 -1.69 -9.81 27.09
CA SER A 214 -1.62 -11.11 27.78
C SER A 214 -2.99 -11.73 28.11
N SER A 215 -4.08 -11.03 27.80
CA SER A 215 -5.44 -11.51 28.06
C SER A 215 -5.86 -12.54 27.02
N LYS A 216 -6.54 -13.61 27.42
CA LYS A 216 -7.14 -14.58 26.46
C LYS A 216 -8.13 -13.94 25.48
N HIS A 217 -8.76 -12.84 25.89
CA HIS A 217 -9.68 -12.06 25.06
C HIS A 217 -8.98 -11.36 23.89
N PHE A 218 -7.65 -11.22 23.92
CA PHE A 218 -6.87 -10.73 22.79
C PHE A 218 -7.04 -11.68 21.59
N GLY A 219 -6.79 -12.98 21.79
CA GLY A 219 -6.98 -13.98 20.75
C GLY A 219 -8.42 -14.07 20.27
N GLU A 220 -9.42 -13.96 21.15
CA GLU A 220 -10.84 -13.92 20.76
C GLU A 220 -11.16 -12.72 19.85
N ARG A 221 -10.64 -11.53 20.20
CA ARG A 221 -10.85 -10.31 19.41
C ARG A 221 -10.22 -10.40 18.03
N TRP A 222 -8.97 -10.82 17.96
CA TRP A 222 -8.23 -10.87 16.69
C TRP A 222 -8.64 -12.06 15.82
N ALA A 223 -8.98 -13.20 16.42
CA ALA A 223 -9.57 -14.32 15.70
C ALA A 223 -10.91 -13.94 15.05
N ALA A 224 -11.74 -13.10 15.69
CA ALA A 224 -12.97 -12.63 15.06
C ALA A 224 -12.72 -11.87 13.74
N LEU A 225 -11.73 -10.97 13.72
CA LEU A 225 -11.34 -10.26 12.50
C LEU A 225 -10.76 -11.20 11.44
N TRP A 226 -9.95 -12.17 11.87
CA TRP A 226 -9.36 -13.14 10.95
C TRP A 226 -10.37 -14.15 10.39
N MET A 227 -11.40 -14.47 11.17
CA MET A 227 -12.50 -15.34 10.74
C MET A 227 -13.25 -14.74 9.55
N ASP A 228 -13.48 -13.43 9.53
CA ASP A 228 -14.05 -12.74 8.37
C ASP A 228 -13.16 -12.90 7.13
N LEU A 229 -11.85 -12.68 7.27
CA LEU A 229 -10.89 -12.83 6.17
C LEU A 229 -10.80 -14.27 5.66
N SER A 230 -10.90 -15.25 6.55
CA SER A 230 -10.84 -16.67 6.20
C SER A 230 -12.19 -17.27 5.80
N ARG A 231 -13.25 -16.46 5.67
CA ARG A 231 -14.63 -16.86 5.31
C ARG A 231 -15.20 -17.90 6.30
N TYR A 232 -14.84 -17.80 7.56
CA TYR A 232 -15.42 -18.65 8.58
C TYR A 232 -16.93 -18.35 8.71
N ALA A 233 -17.71 -19.40 8.88
CA ALA A 233 -19.16 -19.36 9.04
C ALA A 233 -19.60 -20.66 9.70
N ASP A 234 -20.67 -20.63 10.48
CA ASP A 234 -21.25 -21.85 11.06
C ASP A 234 -22.26 -22.52 10.10
N THR A 235 -22.41 -21.99 8.88
CA THR A 235 -23.24 -22.53 7.81
C THR A 235 -22.45 -22.73 6.51
N LYS A 236 -23.06 -23.43 5.54
CA LYS A 236 -22.43 -23.87 4.29
C LYS A 236 -22.52 -22.84 3.15
N GLY A 237 -23.46 -21.89 3.21
CA GLY A 237 -23.81 -20.98 2.12
C GLY A 237 -24.80 -21.60 1.12
N TYR A 238 -24.92 -20.98 -0.05
CA TYR A 238 -25.89 -21.33 -1.11
C TYR A 238 -27.37 -21.25 -0.66
N GLU A 239 -28.30 -21.88 -1.37
CA GLU A 239 -29.74 -21.70 -1.18
C GLU A 239 -30.22 -22.37 0.12
N SER A 240 -29.76 -23.58 0.39
CA SER A 240 -30.15 -24.39 1.54
C SER A 240 -29.48 -23.96 2.86
N ASP A 241 -28.30 -23.33 2.77
CA ASP A 241 -27.51 -22.75 3.87
C ASP A 241 -27.52 -23.57 5.19
N GLY A 242 -27.32 -24.88 5.06
CA GLY A 242 -27.29 -25.80 6.21
C GLY A 242 -26.09 -25.54 7.14
N SER A 243 -26.16 -26.04 8.37
CA SER A 243 -25.05 -25.90 9.33
C SER A 243 -23.79 -26.67 8.92
N ARG A 244 -22.62 -26.20 9.39
CA ARG A 244 -21.33 -26.91 9.29
C ARG A 244 -20.56 -26.87 10.62
N GLU A 245 -19.75 -27.89 10.86
CA GLU A 245 -18.94 -28.04 12.07
C GLU A 245 -17.48 -27.65 11.78
N SER A 246 -17.11 -26.40 12.09
CA SER A 246 -15.76 -25.87 11.85
C SER A 246 -15.11 -25.24 13.10
N TRP A 247 -15.74 -25.35 14.27
CA TRP A 247 -15.33 -24.66 15.51
C TRP A 247 -13.87 -24.94 15.93
N ARG A 248 -13.29 -26.09 15.56
CA ARG A 248 -11.89 -26.40 15.85
C ARG A 248 -10.93 -25.43 15.18
N TYR A 249 -11.26 -24.93 13.99
CA TYR A 249 -10.47 -23.92 13.31
C TYR A 249 -10.56 -22.56 14.03
N ARG A 250 -11.75 -22.17 14.51
CA ARG A 250 -11.92 -20.98 15.35
C ARG A 250 -11.04 -21.07 16.61
N ASP A 251 -11.10 -22.19 17.31
CA ASP A 251 -10.33 -22.37 18.54
C ASP A 251 -8.82 -22.35 18.25
N TRP A 252 -8.38 -23.00 17.15
CA TRP A 252 -6.99 -22.92 16.68
C TRP A 252 -6.54 -21.48 16.35
N LEU A 253 -7.42 -20.64 15.78
CA LEU A 253 -7.11 -19.23 15.54
C LEU A 253 -6.91 -18.48 16.86
N ILE A 254 -7.84 -18.64 17.81
CA ILE A 254 -7.79 -17.99 19.13
C ILE A 254 -6.49 -18.34 19.85
N ASP A 255 -6.14 -19.63 19.86
CA ASP A 255 -4.92 -20.13 20.48
C ASP A 255 -3.68 -19.59 19.76
N SER A 256 -3.66 -19.58 18.42
CA SER A 256 -2.52 -19.07 17.64
C SER A 256 -2.24 -17.59 17.91
N PHE A 257 -3.27 -16.75 18.09
CA PHE A 257 -3.09 -15.35 18.47
C PHE A 257 -2.62 -15.20 19.93
N ASN A 258 -3.18 -15.97 20.86
CA ASN A 258 -2.81 -15.90 22.28
C ASN A 258 -1.40 -16.44 22.57
N GLU A 259 -0.90 -17.35 21.74
CA GLU A 259 0.47 -17.90 21.81
C GLU A 259 1.50 -17.01 21.10
N ASP A 260 1.09 -15.90 20.49
CA ASP A 260 1.94 -15.02 19.68
C ASP A 260 2.68 -15.81 18.59
N LYS A 261 1.95 -16.68 17.88
CA LYS A 261 2.53 -17.54 16.84
C LYS A 261 3.21 -16.67 15.77
N PRO A 262 4.48 -16.96 15.41
CA PRO A 262 5.16 -16.23 14.34
C PRO A 262 4.32 -16.19 13.06
N TYR A 263 4.21 -15.00 12.46
CA TYR A 263 3.30 -14.77 11.34
C TYR A 263 3.59 -15.69 10.14
N ASP A 264 4.86 -15.96 9.86
CA ASP A 264 5.29 -16.89 8.82
C ASP A 264 4.79 -18.33 9.08
N GLN A 265 4.89 -18.81 10.32
CA GLN A 265 4.35 -20.11 10.71
C GLN A 265 2.82 -20.11 10.66
N PHE A 266 2.16 -19.08 11.18
CA PHE A 266 0.71 -18.92 11.17
C PHE A 266 0.12 -18.99 9.76
N LEU A 267 0.76 -18.34 8.78
CA LEU A 267 0.35 -18.42 7.39
C LEU A 267 0.68 -19.78 6.76
N THR A 268 1.88 -20.31 7.00
CA THR A 268 2.32 -21.60 6.43
C THR A 268 1.38 -22.73 6.83
N GLU A 269 0.99 -22.80 8.11
CA GLU A 269 0.07 -23.82 8.61
C GLU A 269 -1.33 -23.71 8.00
N GLN A 270 -1.81 -22.50 7.69
CA GLN A 270 -3.12 -22.30 7.06
C GLN A 270 -3.15 -22.63 5.57
N ILE A 271 -2.05 -22.37 4.86
CA ILE A 271 -1.95 -22.60 3.41
C ILE A 271 -1.61 -24.07 3.12
N ALA A 272 -0.71 -24.67 3.91
CA ALA A 272 -0.07 -25.93 3.59
C ALA A 272 0.25 -26.80 4.83
N GLY A 273 -0.49 -26.61 5.93
CA GLY A 273 -0.27 -27.38 7.16
C GLY A 273 -0.43 -28.89 6.96
N ASP A 274 -1.36 -29.32 6.11
CA ASP A 274 -1.57 -30.71 5.71
C ASP A 274 -0.45 -31.32 4.87
N LEU A 275 0.39 -30.48 4.24
CA LEU A 275 1.53 -30.89 3.44
C LEU A 275 2.84 -30.95 4.23
N LEU A 276 2.84 -30.56 5.51
CA LEU A 276 4.02 -30.63 6.35
C LEU A 276 4.41 -32.09 6.64
N PRO A 277 5.72 -32.40 6.70
CA PRO A 277 6.17 -33.74 7.05
C PRO A 277 5.75 -34.06 8.49
N ASN A 278 5.01 -35.15 8.69
CA ASN A 278 4.43 -35.54 9.98
C ASN A 278 3.55 -34.44 10.61
N ALA A 279 2.68 -33.84 9.80
CA ALA A 279 1.75 -32.79 10.25
C ALA A 279 0.96 -33.22 11.50
N THR A 280 0.87 -32.30 12.45
CA THR A 280 0.08 -32.46 13.67
C THR A 280 -1.40 -32.23 13.41
N ASP A 281 -2.29 -32.70 14.30
CA ASP A 281 -3.73 -32.41 14.24
C ASP A 281 -4.02 -30.90 14.15
N ALA A 282 -3.25 -30.08 14.88
CA ALA A 282 -3.37 -28.62 14.84
C ALA A 282 -3.07 -28.05 13.45
N GLN A 283 -2.08 -28.60 12.74
CA GLN A 283 -1.70 -28.17 11.39
C GLN A 283 -2.71 -28.64 10.32
N TYR A 284 -3.30 -29.81 10.50
CA TYR A 284 -4.44 -30.24 9.69
C TYR A 284 -5.66 -29.32 9.91
N ILE A 285 -5.95 -28.97 11.16
CA ILE A 285 -7.03 -28.03 11.51
C ILE A 285 -6.76 -26.65 10.90
N ALA A 286 -5.53 -26.14 10.96
CA ALA A 286 -5.16 -24.84 10.39
C ALA A 286 -5.48 -24.75 8.89
N THR A 287 -5.27 -25.85 8.16
CA THR A 287 -5.54 -25.92 6.71
C THR A 287 -7.03 -25.76 6.37
N ALA A 288 -7.93 -25.77 7.36
CA ALA A 288 -9.33 -25.41 7.17
C ALA A 288 -9.54 -23.99 6.61
N PHE A 289 -8.55 -23.09 6.69
CA PHE A 289 -8.55 -21.82 5.92
C PHE A 289 -8.89 -22.03 4.44
N SER A 290 -8.33 -23.06 3.81
CA SER A 290 -8.60 -23.46 2.42
C SER A 290 -9.93 -24.21 2.22
N ARG A 291 -10.61 -24.60 3.31
CA ARG A 291 -11.87 -25.36 3.30
C ARG A 291 -13.08 -24.55 3.74
N ASN A 292 -12.87 -23.32 4.18
CA ASN A 292 -13.93 -22.40 4.58
C ASN A 292 -14.75 -21.86 3.41
N SER A 293 -14.37 -22.14 2.16
CA SER A 293 -15.21 -21.87 0.97
C SER A 293 -16.62 -22.43 1.16
N MET A 294 -17.61 -21.79 0.55
CA MET A 294 -18.99 -22.29 0.55
C MET A 294 -19.02 -23.73 0.01
N THR A 295 -19.91 -24.56 0.57
CA THR A 295 -20.07 -25.96 0.19
C THR A 295 -21.48 -26.17 -0.31
N ASN A 296 -21.63 -26.80 -1.47
CA ASN A 296 -22.94 -27.13 -2.02
C ASN A 296 -23.18 -28.65 -1.94
N ASP A 297 -24.21 -29.06 -1.20
CA ASP A 297 -24.70 -30.44 -1.11
C ASP A 297 -26.15 -30.59 -1.63
N GLU A 298 -26.62 -29.60 -2.39
CA GLU A 298 -27.93 -29.58 -3.03
C GLU A 298 -27.97 -30.52 -4.24
N GLY A 299 -29.15 -31.09 -4.49
CA GLY A 299 -29.39 -31.93 -5.65
C GLY A 299 -29.39 -31.10 -6.95
N GLY A 300 -28.76 -31.63 -8.01
CA GLY A 300 -28.72 -30.97 -9.32
C GLY A 300 -27.48 -30.11 -9.57
N THR A 301 -26.54 -30.09 -8.63
CA THR A 301 -25.21 -29.48 -8.81
C THR A 301 -24.35 -30.28 -9.79
N GLU A 302 -23.55 -29.58 -10.58
CA GLU A 302 -22.50 -30.19 -11.39
C GLU A 302 -21.17 -30.13 -10.61
N ASN A 303 -20.53 -31.28 -10.44
CA ASN A 303 -19.37 -31.42 -9.56
C ASN A 303 -18.17 -30.61 -10.05
N GLU A 304 -17.96 -30.52 -11.36
CA GLU A 304 -16.85 -29.79 -11.95
C GLU A 304 -17.06 -28.26 -11.90
N GLU A 305 -18.29 -27.79 -12.04
CA GLU A 305 -18.68 -26.40 -11.81
C GLU A 305 -18.40 -26.01 -10.35
N PHE A 306 -18.89 -26.79 -9.39
CA PHE A 306 -18.63 -26.53 -7.97
C PHE A 306 -17.14 -26.57 -7.64
N ARG A 307 -16.40 -27.56 -8.16
CA ARG A 307 -14.95 -27.67 -7.98
C ARG A 307 -14.25 -26.41 -8.48
N THR A 308 -14.64 -25.91 -9.65
CA THR A 308 -14.08 -24.69 -10.24
C THR A 308 -14.38 -23.47 -9.36
N ALA A 309 -15.64 -23.30 -8.95
CA ALA A 309 -16.05 -22.20 -8.07
C ALA A 309 -15.27 -22.20 -6.74
N ALA A 310 -15.13 -23.38 -6.10
CA ALA A 310 -14.39 -23.51 -4.85
C ALA A 310 -12.88 -23.22 -5.02
N VAL A 311 -12.26 -23.65 -6.13
CA VAL A 311 -10.85 -23.32 -6.42
C VAL A 311 -10.67 -21.82 -6.63
N LEU A 312 -11.57 -21.19 -7.39
CA LEU A 312 -11.55 -19.76 -7.64
C LEU A 312 -11.70 -18.95 -6.34
N ASP A 313 -12.63 -19.34 -5.48
CA ASP A 313 -12.84 -18.74 -4.16
C ASP A 313 -11.58 -18.85 -3.29
N ARG A 314 -10.95 -20.03 -3.24
CA ARG A 314 -9.69 -20.24 -2.49
C ARG A 314 -8.56 -19.36 -3.00
N VAL A 315 -8.37 -19.29 -4.31
CA VAL A 315 -7.34 -18.45 -4.92
C VAL A 315 -7.59 -16.98 -4.58
N ASN A 316 -8.83 -16.50 -4.76
CA ASN A 316 -9.19 -15.12 -4.44
C ASN A 316 -8.90 -14.77 -2.98
N THR A 317 -9.30 -15.63 -2.04
CA THR A 317 -9.07 -15.37 -0.61
C THR A 317 -7.59 -15.35 -0.23
N VAL A 318 -6.77 -16.25 -0.80
CA VAL A 318 -5.32 -16.20 -0.56
C VAL A 318 -4.74 -14.87 -1.06
N TRP A 319 -5.09 -14.46 -2.27
CA TRP A 319 -4.57 -13.21 -2.85
C TRP A 319 -5.07 -11.97 -2.12
N GLU A 320 -6.35 -11.92 -1.78
CA GLU A 320 -6.94 -10.74 -1.14
C GLU A 320 -6.54 -10.64 0.34
N SER A 321 -6.72 -11.70 1.11
CA SER A 321 -6.50 -11.68 2.56
C SER A 321 -5.02 -11.73 2.94
N LEU A 322 -4.17 -12.41 2.16
CA LEU A 322 -2.75 -12.60 2.52
C LEU A 322 -1.82 -11.74 1.68
N MET A 323 -2.08 -11.61 0.37
CA MET A 323 -1.23 -10.82 -0.54
C MET A 323 -1.69 -9.37 -0.69
N GLY A 324 -2.82 -8.99 -0.07
CA GLY A 324 -3.39 -7.63 -0.16
C GLY A 324 -3.72 -7.19 -1.59
N THR A 325 -3.95 -8.14 -2.49
CA THR A 325 -4.16 -7.88 -3.93
C THR A 325 -5.44 -8.56 -4.39
N THR A 326 -6.35 -7.79 -4.99
CA THR A 326 -7.56 -8.39 -5.56
C THR A 326 -7.22 -9.18 -6.82
N PHE A 327 -7.66 -10.44 -6.89
CA PHE A 327 -7.39 -11.34 -8.02
C PHE A 327 -8.65 -11.73 -8.80
N ALA A 328 -9.84 -11.45 -8.25
CA ALA A 328 -11.12 -11.89 -8.79
C ALA A 328 -11.38 -11.44 -10.24
N CYS A 329 -10.87 -10.27 -10.65
CA CYS A 329 -11.08 -9.76 -12.01
C CYS A 329 -10.49 -10.66 -13.10
N VAL A 330 -9.43 -11.42 -12.80
CA VAL A 330 -8.75 -12.31 -13.76
C VAL A 330 -9.68 -13.46 -14.20
N GLN A 331 -10.69 -13.81 -13.40
CA GLN A 331 -11.65 -14.86 -13.73
C GLN A 331 -12.32 -14.66 -15.10
N CYS A 332 -12.57 -13.40 -15.47
CA CYS A 332 -13.27 -13.04 -16.70
C CYS A 332 -12.43 -12.17 -17.65
N HIS A 333 -11.27 -11.69 -17.20
CA HIS A 333 -10.45 -10.69 -17.91
C HIS A 333 -8.97 -11.09 -18.04
N SER A 334 -8.69 -12.40 -18.09
CA SER A 334 -7.35 -12.96 -18.28
C SER A 334 -6.77 -12.69 -19.66
#